data_AF-A0A6I6JRX6-F1
#
_entry.id   AF-A0A6I6JRX6-F1
#
_cell.length_a   1.000
_cell.length_b   1.000
_cell.length_c   1.000
_cell.angle_alpha   90.00
_cell.angle_beta   90.00
_cell.angle_gamma   90.00
#
_symmetry.space_group_name_H-M   'P 1'
#
loop_
_entity.id
_entity.type
_entity.pdbx_description
1 polymer ?
#
loop_
_entity_poly.entity_id
_entity_poly.type
_entity_poly.pdbx_seq_one_letter_code
_entity_poly.pdbx_strand_id
1 'polypeptide(L)'
;MSSKLKRDQIPPVEARNWRKNFNEEKEKTFNLVVPRIILEKDTYLKLAGENENRVRIYLALEEEKQNGKNVLCAFAVSAFLLGSGDVYADYETPVFKLEEKNVDYSNNTQAVIDSIRRYRKWRSGEIDAEDAEAKVRQYIYPNAYLLTKFELHEIFITQSQTEAEIDFGVSKVLNTMIYPGIMEEASKNDGSGEVFDVAGLCPPFCDERSIYNT
;
A
#
# COMPACT_ATOMS: atom_id res chain seq x y z
N MET A 1 -9.82 1.85 -30.28
CA MET A 1 -10.18 3.18 -29.75
C MET A 1 -9.18 3.53 -28.68
N SER A 2 -8.44 4.64 -28.83
CA SER A 2 -7.49 5.09 -27.81
C SER A 2 -8.27 5.65 -26.62
N SER A 3 -8.36 4.90 -25.53
CA SER A 3 -8.79 5.46 -24.24
C SER A 3 -7.76 6.52 -23.86
N LYS A 4 -8.17 7.79 -23.80
CA LYS A 4 -7.29 8.86 -23.32
C LYS A 4 -6.86 8.51 -21.89
N LEU A 5 -5.62 8.04 -21.75
CA LEU A 5 -4.98 7.84 -20.46
C LEU A 5 -4.88 9.19 -19.73
N LYS A 6 -5.04 9.19 -18.42
CA LYS A 6 -4.86 10.39 -17.59
C LYS A 6 -3.39 10.75 -17.46
N ARG A 7 -3.14 11.95 -16.93
CA ARG A 7 -1.80 12.51 -16.72
C ARG A 7 -0.90 11.61 -15.85
N ASP A 8 -1.50 10.91 -14.89
CA ASP A 8 -0.81 10.07 -13.90
C ASP A 8 -1.11 8.58 -14.10
N GLN A 9 -1.73 8.21 -15.23
CA GLN A 9 -2.13 6.85 -15.53
C GLN A 9 -1.11 6.19 -16.45
N ILE A 10 -0.55 5.06 -16.02
CA ILE A 10 0.50 4.37 -16.79
C ILE A 10 -0.14 3.52 -17.90
N PRO A 11 0.35 3.60 -19.16
CA PRO A 11 -0.09 2.72 -20.23
C PRO A 11 0.08 1.23 -19.88
N PRO A 12 -0.83 0.33 -20.28
CA PRO A 12 -0.76 -1.10 -19.94
C PRO A 12 0.54 -1.81 -20.32
N VAL A 13 1.20 -1.38 -21.39
CA VAL A 13 2.49 -1.95 -21.85
C VAL A 13 3.63 -1.54 -20.91
N GLU A 14 3.67 -0.27 -20.51
CA GLU A 14 4.65 0.23 -19.54
C GLU A 14 4.44 -0.42 -18.17
N ALA A 15 3.18 -0.64 -17.80
CA ALA A 15 2.84 -1.29 -16.55
C ALA A 15 3.21 -2.79 -16.51
N ARG A 16 3.09 -3.51 -17.63
CA ARG A 16 3.62 -4.89 -17.75
C ARG A 16 5.14 -4.93 -17.63
N ASN A 17 5.84 -4.00 -18.27
CA ASN A 17 7.29 -3.90 -18.16
C ASN A 17 7.73 -3.56 -16.73
N TRP A 18 6.97 -2.70 -16.05
CA TRP A 18 7.15 -2.40 -14.65
C TRP A 18 6.96 -3.63 -13.75
N ARG A 19 5.86 -4.38 -13.89
CA ARG A 19 5.65 -5.63 -13.13
C ARG A 19 6.81 -6.62 -13.32
N LYS A 20 7.34 -6.72 -14.54
CA LYS A 20 8.47 -7.60 -14.84
C LYS A 20 9.74 -7.14 -14.11
N ASN A 21 10.08 -5.85 -14.19
CA ASN A 21 11.22 -5.28 -13.48
C ASN A 21 11.05 -5.43 -11.96
N PHE A 22 9.85 -5.23 -11.43
CA PHE A 22 9.55 -5.41 -10.02
C PHE A 22 9.73 -6.86 -9.58
N ASN A 23 9.28 -7.84 -10.37
CA ASN A 23 9.49 -9.25 -10.05
C ASN A 23 10.98 -9.63 -10.10
N GLU A 24 11.74 -9.12 -11.07
CA GLU A 24 13.19 -9.31 -11.15
C GLU A 24 13.92 -8.63 -9.98
N GLU A 25 13.45 -7.49 -9.52
CA GLU A 25 13.94 -6.84 -8.30
C GLU A 25 13.47 -7.56 -7.03
N LYS A 26 12.27 -8.16 -6.99
CA LYS A 26 11.75 -9.01 -5.89
C LYS A 26 12.59 -10.26 -5.69
N GLU A 27 13.06 -10.86 -6.77
CA GLU A 27 14.00 -11.99 -6.72
C GLU A 27 15.37 -11.57 -6.15
N LYS A 28 15.75 -10.30 -6.31
CA LYS A 28 16.99 -9.71 -5.78
C LYS A 28 16.80 -9.10 -4.38
N THR A 29 15.59 -8.68 -4.02
CA THR A 29 15.28 -7.98 -2.76
C THR A 29 14.94 -8.96 -1.65
N PHE A 30 16.01 -9.52 -1.06
CA PHE A 30 16.03 -10.03 0.31
C PHE A 30 14.95 -11.03 0.73
N ASN A 31 15.02 -11.42 1.99
CA ASN A 31 14.22 -12.46 2.60
C ASN A 31 12.77 -12.00 2.91
N LEU A 32 12.03 -11.53 1.89
CA LEU A 32 10.65 -10.99 2.00
C LEU A 32 9.68 -11.67 1.02
N VAL A 33 8.52 -12.04 1.53
CA VAL A 33 7.35 -12.48 0.75
C VAL A 33 6.35 -11.33 0.71
N VAL A 34 5.95 -10.96 -0.49
CA VAL A 34 4.94 -9.91 -0.72
C VAL A 34 3.66 -10.60 -1.19
N PRO A 35 2.65 -10.77 -0.30
CA PRO A 35 1.32 -11.23 -0.68
C PRO A 35 0.55 -10.10 -1.37
N ARG A 36 -0.62 -10.45 -1.92
CA ARG A 36 -1.55 -9.46 -2.46
C ARG A 36 -2.13 -8.62 -1.34
N ILE A 37 -2.20 -7.31 -1.56
CA ILE A 37 -2.76 -6.34 -0.62
C ILE A 37 -3.95 -5.69 -1.30
N ILE A 38 -5.16 -5.94 -0.79
CA ILE A 38 -6.40 -5.45 -1.41
C ILE A 38 -7.05 -4.42 -0.50
N LEU A 39 -7.51 -3.33 -1.09
CA LEU A 39 -8.38 -2.36 -0.42
C LEU A 39 -9.80 -2.53 -0.95
N GLU A 40 -10.72 -2.99 -0.10
CA GLU A 40 -12.13 -3.06 -0.42
C GLU A 40 -12.80 -1.68 -0.34
N LYS A 41 -13.78 -1.45 -1.21
CA LYS A 41 -14.61 -0.24 -1.23
C LYS A 41 -15.27 0.04 0.11
N ASP A 42 -15.81 -0.99 0.76
CA ASP A 42 -16.46 -0.85 2.07
C ASP A 42 -15.48 -0.39 3.15
N THR A 43 -14.25 -0.88 3.11
CA THR A 43 -13.17 -0.43 4.00
C THR A 43 -12.81 1.02 3.72
N TYR A 44 -12.66 1.39 2.45
CA TYR A 44 -12.45 2.77 2.05
C TYR A 44 -13.56 3.70 2.58
N LEU A 45 -14.83 3.34 2.40
CA LEU A 45 -15.96 4.16 2.84
C LEU A 45 -15.95 4.36 4.37
N LYS A 46 -15.61 3.32 5.13
CA LYS A 46 -15.45 3.40 6.60
C LYS A 46 -14.27 4.29 7.01
N LEU A 47 -13.16 4.25 6.27
CA LEU A 47 -11.96 5.03 6.56
C LEU A 47 -12.06 6.49 6.12
N ALA A 48 -12.72 6.76 5.00
CA ALA A 48 -12.95 8.12 4.52
C ALA A 48 -13.91 8.88 5.43
N GLY A 49 -14.95 8.19 5.94
CA GLY A 49 -15.97 8.78 6.80
C GLY A 49 -16.71 9.95 6.15
N GLU A 50 -17.46 10.71 6.94
CA GLU A 50 -18.21 11.90 6.46
C GLU A 50 -17.30 13.09 6.17
N ASN A 51 -16.13 13.16 6.81
CA ASN A 51 -15.16 14.25 6.69
C ASN A 51 -14.21 14.11 5.50
N GLU A 52 -14.41 13.09 4.66
CA GLU A 52 -13.64 12.84 3.44
C GLU A 52 -12.13 12.73 3.71
N ASN A 53 -11.79 12.02 4.78
CA ASN A 53 -10.43 11.81 5.21
C ASN A 53 -9.60 11.10 4.13
N ARG A 54 -8.29 11.35 4.15
CA ARG A 54 -7.33 10.57 3.37
C ARG A 54 -7.15 9.20 4.01
N VAL A 55 -6.62 8.25 3.25
CA VAL A 55 -6.31 6.92 3.75
C VAL A 55 -4.79 6.75 3.78
N ARG A 56 -4.24 6.45 4.96
CA ARG A 56 -2.84 6.09 5.11
C ARG A 56 -2.70 4.58 5.18
N ILE A 57 -1.80 4.03 4.38
CA ILE A 57 -1.48 2.60 4.36
C ILE A 57 -0.08 2.42 4.93
N TYR A 58 -0.01 1.78 6.09
CA TYR A 58 1.24 1.39 6.75
C TYR A 58 1.71 0.04 6.25
N LEU A 59 3.01 -0.04 5.94
CA LEU A 59 3.67 -1.32 5.68
C LEU A 59 4.11 -1.97 7.00
N ALA A 60 3.90 -3.27 7.09
CA ALA A 60 4.11 -4.03 8.31
C ALA A 60 4.59 -5.47 7.99
N LEU A 61 4.94 -6.23 9.03
CA LEU A 61 5.32 -7.64 8.89
C LEU A 61 4.45 -8.55 9.75
N GLU A 62 4.08 -9.69 9.18
CA GLU A 62 3.49 -10.79 9.92
C GLU A 62 4.43 -11.29 11.02
N GLU A 63 3.84 -11.90 12.04
CA GLU A 63 4.60 -12.56 13.10
C GLU A 63 5.26 -13.85 12.61
N GLU A 64 4.51 -14.60 11.81
CA GLU A 64 4.97 -15.86 11.26
C GLU A 64 5.76 -15.63 9.97
N LYS A 65 6.91 -16.29 9.90
CA LYS A 65 7.72 -16.35 8.67
C LYS A 65 7.20 -17.45 7.77
N GLN A 66 7.19 -17.21 6.48
CA GLN A 66 6.86 -18.23 5.48
C GLN A 66 8.15 -18.72 4.81
N ASN A 67 8.46 -20.02 4.93
CA ASN A 67 9.67 -20.62 4.36
C ASN A 67 10.97 -19.90 4.78
N GLY A 68 11.04 -19.47 6.04
CA GLY A 68 12.18 -18.71 6.58
C GLY A 68 12.23 -17.23 6.17
N LYS A 69 11.30 -16.77 5.32
CA LYS A 69 11.17 -15.39 4.85
C LYS A 69 10.18 -14.59 5.67
N ASN A 70 10.44 -13.29 5.84
CA ASN A 70 9.47 -12.36 6.43
C ASN A 70 8.28 -12.20 5.47
N VAL A 71 7.07 -12.03 5.97
CA VAL A 71 5.87 -11.83 5.15
C VAL A 71 5.38 -10.40 5.33
N LEU A 72 5.27 -9.66 4.24
CA LEU A 72 4.73 -8.29 4.22
C LEU A 72 3.23 -8.33 4.48
N CYS A 73 2.73 -7.41 5.28
CA CYS A 73 1.32 -7.08 5.36
C CYS A 73 1.13 -5.57 5.41
N ALA A 74 -0.11 -5.10 5.32
CA ALA A 74 -0.40 -3.67 5.38
C ALA A 74 -1.63 -3.37 6.23
N PHE A 75 -1.64 -2.17 6.82
CA PHE A 75 -2.75 -1.66 7.60
C PHE A 75 -3.20 -0.31 7.08
N ALA A 76 -4.50 -0.14 6.86
CA ALA A 76 -5.10 1.12 6.44
C ALA A 76 -5.76 1.85 7.62
N VAL A 77 -5.46 3.14 7.74
CA VAL A 77 -6.02 4.05 8.74
C VAL A 77 -6.50 5.33 8.10
N SER A 78 -7.43 5.99 8.77
CA SER A 78 -7.95 7.29 8.36
C SER A 78 -6.95 8.38 8.75
N ALA A 79 -6.68 9.33 7.86
CA ALA A 79 -5.76 10.44 8.06
C ALA A 79 -6.44 11.77 7.72
N PHE A 80 -6.41 12.73 8.64
CA PHE A 80 -7.00 14.06 8.47
C PHE A 80 -5.94 15.15 8.48
N LEU A 81 -6.24 16.25 7.78
CA LEU A 81 -5.37 17.42 7.73
C LEU A 81 -5.47 18.21 9.05
N LEU A 82 -4.35 18.37 9.76
CA LEU A 82 -4.28 19.17 10.98
C LEU A 82 -3.99 20.64 10.65
N GLY A 83 -5.01 21.50 10.80
CA GLY A 83 -4.86 22.95 10.67
C GLY A 83 -4.59 23.40 9.22
N SER A 84 -3.80 24.46 9.05
CA SER A 84 -3.47 25.06 7.75
C SER A 84 -2.12 24.59 7.17
N GLY A 85 -1.48 23.59 7.79
CA GLY A 85 -0.20 23.03 7.33
C GLY A 85 -0.37 21.68 6.64
N ASP A 86 0.59 21.27 5.82
CA ASP A 86 0.62 19.97 5.12
C ASP A 86 0.92 18.77 6.04
N VAL A 87 0.36 18.77 7.26
CA VAL A 87 0.56 17.71 8.26
C VAL A 87 -0.73 16.90 8.40
N TYR A 88 -0.63 15.60 8.17
CA TYR A 88 -1.74 14.66 8.30
C TYR A 88 -1.58 13.81 9.56
N ALA A 89 -2.54 13.92 10.47
CA ALA A 89 -2.64 13.07 11.65
C ALA A 89 -3.52 11.86 11.36
N ASP A 90 -3.15 10.73 11.95
CA ASP A 90 -3.90 9.49 11.83
C ASP A 90 -4.93 9.39 12.96
N TYR A 91 -6.10 8.86 12.63
CA TYR A 91 -7.02 8.38 13.64
C TYR A 91 -6.52 7.05 14.19
N GLU A 92 -6.69 6.86 15.49
CA GLU A 92 -6.37 5.59 16.13
C GLU A 92 -7.35 4.49 15.68
N THR A 93 -8.60 4.85 15.41
CA THR A 93 -9.65 3.95 14.92
C THR A 93 -10.54 4.64 13.87
N PRO A 94 -11.08 3.89 12.90
CA PRO A 94 -10.88 2.46 12.69
C PRO A 94 -9.54 2.15 11.98
N VAL A 95 -8.99 0.96 12.22
CA VAL A 95 -7.80 0.43 11.53
C VAL A 95 -8.13 -0.94 10.93
N PHE A 96 -7.77 -1.12 9.66
CA PHE A 96 -8.03 -2.36 8.93
C PHE A 96 -6.75 -3.01 8.46
N LYS A 97 -6.61 -4.31 8.66
CA LYS A 97 -5.59 -5.11 7.98
C LYS A 97 -6.06 -5.37 6.55
N LEU A 98 -5.17 -5.11 5.59
CA LEU A 98 -5.44 -5.29 4.17
C LEU A 98 -4.99 -6.68 3.74
N GLU A 99 -5.96 -7.53 3.41
CA GLU A 99 -5.78 -8.90 2.96
C GLU A 99 -6.70 -9.17 1.76
N GLU A 100 -7.02 -10.42 1.43
CA GLU A 100 -8.09 -10.73 0.46
C GLU A 100 -9.46 -10.22 0.92
N LYS A 101 -9.68 -10.19 2.24
CA LYS A 101 -10.83 -9.56 2.89
C LYS A 101 -10.32 -8.71 4.04
N ASN A 102 -10.73 -7.46 4.09
CA ASN A 102 -10.19 -6.54 5.06
C ASN A 102 -10.74 -6.82 6.45
N VAL A 103 -9.83 -7.00 7.39
CA VAL A 103 -10.16 -7.36 8.78
C VAL A 103 -10.05 -6.12 9.65
N ASP A 104 -11.08 -5.88 10.46
CA ASP A 104 -11.06 -4.79 11.44
C ASP A 104 -10.12 -5.13 12.61
N TYR A 105 -9.10 -4.30 12.79
CA TYR A 105 -8.10 -4.41 13.85
C TYR A 105 -8.23 -3.29 14.89
N SER A 106 -9.33 -2.53 14.89
CA SER A 106 -9.57 -1.39 15.78
C SER A 106 -9.52 -1.74 17.27
N ASN A 107 -9.77 -3.00 17.63
CA ASN A 107 -9.68 -3.51 18.99
C ASN A 107 -8.30 -4.11 19.34
N ASN A 108 -7.37 -4.16 18.39
CA ASN A 108 -6.05 -4.77 18.55
C ASN A 108 -4.92 -3.89 18.00
N THR A 109 -5.00 -2.59 18.31
CA THR A 109 -4.05 -1.56 17.87
C THR A 109 -2.60 -1.88 18.28
N GLN A 110 -2.40 -2.56 19.42
CA GLN A 110 -1.06 -2.94 19.87
C GLN A 110 -0.39 -3.92 18.92
N ALA A 111 -1.12 -4.95 18.43
CA ALA A 111 -0.59 -5.88 17.45
C ALA A 111 -0.24 -5.20 16.12
N VAL A 112 -1.02 -4.18 15.73
CA VAL A 112 -0.72 -3.34 14.57
C VAL A 112 0.60 -2.59 14.76
N ILE A 113 0.77 -1.91 15.90
CA ILE A 113 1.99 -1.16 16.23
C ILE A 113 3.21 -2.09 16.24
N ASP A 114 3.10 -3.26 16.87
CA ASP A 114 4.21 -4.21 16.94
C ASP A 114 4.58 -4.78 15.57
N SER A 115 3.58 -5.03 14.72
CA SER A 115 3.79 -5.44 13.32
C SER A 115 4.50 -4.35 12.50
N ILE A 116 4.11 -3.08 12.64
CA ILE A 116 4.76 -1.94 11.98
C ILE A 116 6.20 -1.76 12.48
N ARG A 117 6.44 -1.90 13.78
CA ARG A 117 7.79 -1.84 14.36
C ARG A 117 8.70 -2.95 13.84
N ARG A 118 8.19 -4.18 13.70
CA ARG A 118 8.94 -5.30 13.10
C ARG A 118 9.38 -4.95 11.68
N TYR A 119 8.47 -4.40 10.87
CA TYR A 119 8.80 -3.96 9.52
C TYR A 119 9.88 -2.88 9.49
N ARG A 120 9.82 -1.90 10.38
CA ARG A 120 10.84 -0.84 10.48
C ARG A 120 12.22 -1.40 10.81
N LYS A 121 12.30 -2.35 11.75
CA LYS A 121 13.56 -3.05 12.09
C LYS A 121 14.10 -3.88 10.93
N TRP A 122 13.21 -4.53 10.17
CA TRP A 122 13.61 -5.25 8.96
C TRP A 122 14.14 -4.29 7.88
N ARG A 123 13.46 -3.16 7.71
CA ARG A 123 13.81 -2.10 6.76
C ARG A 123 15.14 -1.40 7.12
N SER A 124 15.44 -1.22 8.40
CA SER A 124 16.72 -0.66 8.86
C SER A 124 17.87 -1.68 8.80
N GLY A 125 17.56 -2.96 8.59
CA GLY A 125 18.53 -4.05 8.62
C GLY A 125 18.97 -4.45 10.02
N GLU A 126 18.24 -4.06 11.07
CA GLU A 126 18.53 -4.44 12.46
C GLU A 126 18.29 -5.93 12.72
N ILE A 127 17.35 -6.55 11.99
CA ILE A 127 17.01 -7.97 12.15
C ILE A 127 18.12 -8.88 11.62
N ASP A 128 18.92 -8.39 10.68
CA ASP A 128 19.97 -9.12 9.96
C ASP A 128 21.18 -8.22 9.71
N ALA A 129 21.70 -7.62 10.78
CA ALA A 129 22.78 -6.62 10.75
C ALA A 129 24.11 -7.11 10.11
N GLU A 130 24.28 -8.42 9.98
CA GLU A 130 25.43 -9.06 9.32
C GLU A 130 25.34 -9.00 7.78
N ASP A 131 24.14 -8.82 7.23
CA ASP A 131 23.92 -8.68 5.79
C ASP A 131 24.20 -7.22 5.37
N ALA A 132 25.28 -7.02 4.62
CA ALA A 132 25.71 -5.71 4.15
C ALA A 132 24.64 -5.02 3.29
N GLU A 133 23.80 -5.78 2.60
CA GLU A 133 22.79 -5.25 1.72
C GLU A 133 21.46 -4.98 2.47
N ALA A 134 21.29 -5.47 3.71
CA ALA A 134 20.12 -5.15 4.52
C ALA A 134 20.00 -3.63 4.80
N LYS A 135 21.13 -2.92 4.85
CA LYS A 135 21.21 -1.47 5.09
C LYS A 135 20.65 -0.62 3.95
N VAL A 136 20.51 -1.18 2.75
CA VAL A 136 19.97 -0.43 1.60
C VAL A 136 18.44 -0.48 1.50
N ARG A 137 17.79 -1.40 2.23
CA ARG A 137 16.31 -1.58 2.22
C ARG A 137 15.57 -0.31 2.59
N GLN A 138 16.09 0.48 3.53
CA GLN A 138 15.51 1.76 3.93
C GLN A 138 15.37 2.79 2.79
N TYR A 139 16.18 2.69 1.73
CA TYR A 139 16.13 3.59 0.58
C TYR A 139 15.17 3.09 -0.51
N ILE A 140 14.79 1.81 -0.45
CA ILE A 140 13.93 1.13 -1.42
C ILE A 140 12.49 1.14 -0.91
N TYR A 141 12.29 0.71 0.34
CA TYR A 141 10.97 0.54 0.90
C TYR A 141 10.59 1.74 1.77
N PRO A 142 9.38 2.31 1.65
CA PRO A 142 8.91 3.37 2.54
C PRO A 142 8.24 2.78 3.80
N ASN A 143 7.90 3.65 4.75
CA ASN A 143 7.19 3.26 5.97
C ASN A 143 5.67 3.17 5.77
N ALA A 144 5.12 4.09 4.98
CA ALA A 144 3.70 4.23 4.74
C ALA A 144 3.45 5.04 3.47
N TYR A 145 2.20 5.02 3.01
CA TYR A 145 1.71 5.78 1.86
C TYR A 145 0.43 6.51 2.22
N LEU A 146 0.22 7.68 1.61
CA LEU A 146 -0.97 8.48 1.86
C LEU A 146 -1.76 8.62 0.57
N LEU A 147 -2.86 7.87 0.47
CA LEU A 147 -3.80 7.95 -0.64
C LEU A 147 -4.72 9.15 -0.47
N THR A 148 -4.84 9.94 -1.53
CA THR A 148 -5.73 11.08 -1.56
C THR A 148 -7.18 10.63 -1.73
N LYS A 149 -8.09 11.50 -1.27
CA LYS A 149 -9.51 11.34 -1.50
C LYS A 149 -9.82 11.18 -2.99
N PHE A 150 -9.19 11.99 -3.84
CA PHE A 150 -9.49 12.00 -5.27
C PHE A 150 -9.15 10.66 -5.94
N GLU A 151 -7.99 10.08 -5.61
CA GLU A 151 -7.57 8.77 -6.15
C GLU A 151 -8.59 7.68 -5.75
N LEU A 152 -8.90 7.54 -4.45
CA LEU A 152 -9.78 6.48 -3.98
C LEU A 152 -11.25 6.68 -4.38
N HIS A 153 -11.74 7.92 -4.33
CA HIS A 153 -13.09 8.23 -4.78
C HIS A 153 -13.22 7.92 -6.27
N GLU A 154 -12.19 8.20 -7.06
CA GLU A 154 -12.22 7.86 -8.47
C GLU A 154 -12.30 6.35 -8.69
N ILE A 155 -11.45 5.57 -8.03
CA ILE A 155 -11.43 4.11 -8.13
C ILE A 155 -12.79 3.52 -7.77
N PHE A 156 -13.30 3.85 -6.58
CA PHE A 156 -14.44 3.14 -6.01
C PHE A 156 -15.80 3.73 -6.41
N ILE A 157 -15.86 5.03 -6.69
CA ILE A 157 -17.11 5.73 -7.00
C ILE A 157 -17.22 5.99 -8.50
N THR A 158 -16.24 6.66 -9.09
CA THR A 158 -16.30 7.03 -10.51
C THR A 158 -16.18 5.81 -11.43
N GLN A 159 -15.21 4.94 -11.15
CA GLN A 159 -14.98 3.71 -11.93
C GLN A 159 -15.81 2.53 -11.42
N SER A 160 -16.57 2.72 -10.34
CA SER A 160 -17.47 1.72 -9.75
C SER A 160 -16.80 0.39 -9.40
N GLN A 161 -15.51 0.42 -9.02
CA GLN A 161 -14.81 -0.77 -8.57
C GLN A 161 -15.19 -1.14 -7.14
N THR A 162 -15.10 -2.42 -6.83
CA THR A 162 -15.32 -2.96 -5.48
C THR A 162 -14.03 -3.15 -4.69
N GLU A 163 -12.92 -3.32 -5.40
CA GLU A 163 -11.60 -3.66 -4.83
C GLU A 163 -10.49 -2.94 -5.61
N ALA A 164 -9.39 -2.63 -4.93
CA ALA A 164 -8.18 -2.10 -5.52
C ALA A 164 -6.96 -2.90 -5.01
N GLU A 165 -6.14 -3.42 -5.92
CA GLU A 165 -4.88 -4.08 -5.55
C GLU A 165 -3.80 -3.01 -5.38
N ILE A 166 -3.17 -3.00 -4.22
CA ILE A 166 -2.08 -2.08 -3.89
C ILE A 166 -0.78 -2.81 -4.19
N ASP A 167 -0.07 -2.33 -5.21
CA ASP A 167 1.21 -2.90 -5.62
C ASP A 167 2.32 -1.85 -5.41
N PHE A 168 3.47 -2.29 -4.90
CA PHE A 168 4.53 -1.40 -4.44
C PHE A 168 5.62 -1.30 -5.50
N GLY A 169 5.94 -0.10 -5.99
CA GLY A 169 7.05 0.12 -6.91
C GLY A 169 8.39 0.38 -6.19
N VAL A 170 9.51 0.06 -6.86
CA VAL A 170 10.88 0.42 -6.42
C VAL A 170 11.21 1.89 -6.67
N SER A 171 10.49 2.51 -7.60
CA SER A 171 10.44 3.96 -7.71
C SER A 171 9.78 4.51 -6.45
N LYS A 172 10.28 5.65 -5.94
CA LYS A 172 9.83 6.42 -4.78
C LYS A 172 8.36 6.89 -4.87
N VAL A 173 7.41 6.04 -5.25
CA VAL A 173 6.02 6.36 -5.59
C VAL A 173 5.18 5.07 -5.47
N LEU A 174 3.99 5.14 -4.85
CA LEU A 174 3.03 4.02 -4.84
C LEU A 174 2.31 4.02 -6.20
N ASN A 175 2.04 2.87 -6.80
CA ASN A 175 1.14 2.80 -7.96
C ASN A 175 -0.07 1.94 -7.55
N THR A 176 -1.28 2.50 -7.57
CA THR A 176 -2.51 1.76 -7.28
C THR A 176 -3.02 1.11 -8.56
N MET A 177 -3.27 -0.19 -8.50
CA MET A 177 -3.68 -0.98 -9.65
C MET A 177 -5.18 -1.21 -9.60
N ILE A 178 -5.86 -0.75 -10.64
CA ILE A 178 -7.31 -0.82 -10.72
C ILE A 178 -7.70 -1.97 -11.63
N TYR A 179 -8.33 -2.98 -11.04
CA TYR A 179 -8.92 -4.10 -11.77
C TYR A 179 -10.40 -3.88 -11.98
N PRO A 180 -10.93 -4.02 -13.20
CA PRO A 180 -12.35 -4.21 -13.42
C PRO A 180 -12.72 -5.64 -13.00
N GLY A 181 -13.35 -5.79 -11.83
CA GLY A 181 -14.06 -7.00 -11.37
C GLY A 181 -13.35 -8.34 -11.58
N ILE A 182 -12.69 -8.88 -10.56
CA ILE A 182 -12.09 -10.21 -10.62
C ILE A 182 -13.19 -11.29 -10.61
N MET A 183 -13.51 -11.85 -11.78
CA MET A 183 -13.81 -13.29 -11.90
C MET A 183 -13.25 -13.83 -13.24
N GLU A 184 -12.30 -14.75 -13.10
CA GLU A 184 -12.02 -15.89 -14.02
C GLU A 184 -11.24 -15.75 -15.33
N GLU A 185 -10.47 -14.70 -15.64
CA GLU A 185 -9.58 -14.76 -16.84
C GLU A 185 -8.14 -14.25 -16.65
N ALA A 186 -7.53 -14.49 -15.49
CA ALA A 186 -6.07 -14.34 -15.34
C ALA A 186 -5.25 -15.37 -16.16
N SER A 187 -5.89 -16.22 -16.98
CA SER A 187 -5.26 -17.28 -17.76
C SER A 187 -5.38 -17.15 -19.28
N LYS A 188 -5.91 -16.04 -19.82
CA LYS A 188 -5.88 -15.81 -21.27
C LYS A 188 -5.41 -14.41 -21.62
N ASN A 189 -4.29 -14.41 -22.35
CA ASN A 189 -3.70 -13.27 -23.06
C ASN A 189 -4.78 -12.38 -23.71
N ASP A 190 -5.10 -11.26 -23.09
CA ASP A 190 -5.14 -9.94 -23.75
C ASP A 190 -5.43 -8.86 -22.69
N GLY A 191 -4.35 -8.27 -22.16
CA GLY A 191 -4.37 -7.23 -21.15
C GLY A 191 -4.89 -5.88 -21.67
N SER A 192 -6.18 -5.82 -22.00
CA SER A 192 -6.89 -4.62 -22.46
C SER A 192 -7.74 -3.94 -21.37
N GLY A 193 -7.71 -4.42 -20.13
CA GLY A 193 -8.60 -3.92 -19.05
C GLY A 193 -7.91 -3.31 -17.82
N GLU A 194 -6.59 -3.46 -17.66
CA GLU A 194 -5.90 -3.04 -16.44
C GLU A 194 -5.39 -1.60 -16.55
N VAL A 195 -5.72 -0.77 -15.56
CA VAL A 195 -5.42 0.66 -15.48
C VAL A 195 -4.63 0.94 -14.20
N PHE A 196 -3.59 1.77 -14.29
CA PHE A 196 -2.63 2.03 -13.22
C PHE A 196 -2.63 3.51 -12.87
N ASP A 197 -2.81 3.87 -11.61
CA ASP A 197 -2.73 5.25 -11.13
C ASP A 197 -1.54 5.45 -10.18
N VAL A 198 -0.84 6.57 -10.31
CA VAL A 198 0.28 6.94 -9.46
C VAL A 198 -0.24 7.61 -8.18
N ALA A 199 0.17 7.10 -7.03
CA ALA A 199 -0.11 7.66 -5.71
C ALA A 199 1.15 8.25 -5.06
N GLY A 200 0.98 9.41 -4.42
CA GLY A 200 2.08 10.11 -3.75
C GLY A 200 2.73 9.29 -2.63
N LEU A 201 4.04 9.45 -2.42
CA LEU A 201 4.63 9.07 -1.14
C LEU A 201 3.91 9.84 -0.04
N CYS A 202 3.76 9.19 1.12
CA CYS A 202 3.46 9.93 2.33
C CYS A 202 4.51 11.06 2.45
N PRO A 203 4.11 12.34 2.63
CA PRO A 203 5.04 13.46 2.65
C PRO A 203 6.13 13.23 3.72
N PRO A 204 7.28 13.92 3.62
CA PRO A 204 8.42 13.75 4.53
C PRO A 204 8.12 13.98 6.02
N PHE A 205 6.93 14.51 6.34
CA PHE A 205 6.45 14.73 7.70
C PHE A 205 5.21 13.88 7.95
N CYS A 206 5.43 12.61 8.30
CA CYS A 206 4.43 11.81 8.99
C CYS A 206 4.34 12.36 10.42
N ASP A 207 3.15 12.77 10.88
CA ASP A 207 2.98 13.36 12.22
C ASP A 207 3.61 12.46 13.30
N GLU A 208 4.58 12.99 14.05
CA GLU A 208 5.25 12.28 15.16
C GLU A 208 4.27 11.89 16.27
N ARG A 209 3.07 12.48 16.29
CA ARG A 209 2.01 12.18 17.25
C ARG A 209 1.18 10.94 16.88
N SER A 210 1.32 10.42 15.66
CA SER A 210 0.64 9.17 15.30
C SER A 210 1.24 8.01 16.09
N ILE A 211 0.38 7.25 16.77
CA ILE A 211 0.80 6.05 17.51
C ILE A 211 1.45 5.01 16.60
N TYR A 212 1.07 4.99 15.31
CA TYR A 212 1.63 4.13 14.27
C TYR A 212 2.99 4.62 13.76
N ASN A 213 3.41 5.83 14.14
CA ASN A 213 4.73 6.38 13.84
C ASN A 213 5.80 6.13 14.90
N THR A 214 5.48 5.40 15.98
CA THR A 214 6.44 5.00 17.04
C THR A 214 7.24 3.73 16.73
#